data_AF-A0A672G6U3-F1
#
_entry.id   AF-A0A672G6U3-F1
#
_cell.length_a   1.000
_cell.length_b   1.000
_cell.length_c   1.000
_cell.angle_alpha   90.00
_cell.angle_beta   90.00
_cell.angle_gamma   90.00
#
_symmetry.space_group_name_H-M   'P 1'
#
loop_
_entity.id
_entity.type
_entity.pdbx_description
1 polymer ?
#
loop_
_entity_poly.entity_id
_entity_poly.type
_entity_poly.pdbx_seq_one_letter_code
_entity_poly.pdbx_strand_id
1 'polypeptide(L)'
;MGDWDLLGRLLDKVQTHSTVIGKVWLTVLFVFRIMVLHTGAEKVWGDEKSDFVCNTQQPGCENVCYDLAFPISHVRFWVLQIVALATPMLLYLGHVLHVIHAEKKLKEKMKKQAALGDPAGLFFQSASKVPKYIKSSGRVSIRGRLLRSYVLHLLAKIVLEVLFIAGQYLLYGFTLQTRYVCSRFPCPHKVDCFLSRPTEKSVIIWFMLVAAAVSLALGLAELLYLCGRGVKECVARRRDYTVTPVTPPPPAERRMFNGGEAVQNLVNLETENVSSENNIGEVHI
;
A
#
# COMPACT_ATOMS: atom_id res chain seq x y z
N MET A 1 -13.08 16.11 16.07
CA MET A 1 -11.69 15.81 16.51
C MET A 1 -11.34 14.30 16.54
N GLY A 2 -12.30 13.36 16.37
CA GLY A 2 -12.02 11.91 16.41
C GLY A 2 -11.45 11.27 15.13
N ASP A 3 -11.58 11.92 13.97
CA ASP A 3 -11.17 11.32 12.69
C ASP A 3 -9.65 11.34 12.45
N TRP A 4 -8.96 12.36 12.95
CA TRP A 4 -7.50 12.47 12.87
C TRP A 4 -6.79 11.52 13.84
N ASP A 5 -7.37 11.25 15.01
CA ASP A 5 -6.82 10.27 15.98
C ASP A 5 -6.98 8.83 15.45
N LEU A 6 -8.11 8.53 14.79
CA LEU A 6 -8.31 7.25 14.11
C LEU A 6 -7.32 7.07 12.95
N LEU A 7 -7.17 8.08 12.10
CA LEU A 7 -6.24 8.05 10.97
C LEU A 7 -4.79 7.93 11.45
N GLY A 8 -4.41 8.65 12.52
CA GLY A 8 -3.10 8.56 13.16
C GLY A 8 -2.81 7.17 13.75
N ARG A 9 -3.77 6.59 14.49
CA ARG A 9 -3.67 5.22 15.02
C ARG A 9 -3.62 4.16 13.93
N LEU A 10 -4.24 4.40 12.77
CA LEU A 10 -4.23 3.50 11.63
C LEU A 10 -2.93 3.62 10.82
N LEU A 11 -2.42 4.83 10.61
CA LEU A 11 -1.10 5.09 10.04
C LEU A 11 -0.03 4.35 10.84
N ASP A 12 -0.01 4.53 12.17
CA ASP A 12 0.96 3.91 13.07
C ASP A 12 0.89 2.37 13.06
N LYS A 13 -0.31 1.81 12.90
CA LYS A 13 -0.58 0.37 12.88
C LYS A 13 -0.30 -0.30 11.54
N VAL A 14 -0.32 0.45 10.44
CA VAL A 14 0.13 0.02 9.10
C VAL A 14 1.65 0.19 8.95
N GLN A 15 2.24 1.13 9.69
CA GLN A 15 3.68 1.41 9.72
C GLN A 15 4.50 0.25 10.31
N THR A 16 3.96 -0.53 11.24
CA THR A 16 4.73 -1.43 12.13
C THR A 16 5.34 -2.69 11.49
N HIS A 17 5.06 -2.96 10.21
CA HIS A 17 5.40 -4.25 9.57
C HIS A 17 6.49 -4.22 8.49
N SER A 18 7.14 -3.07 8.24
CA SER A 18 8.36 -3.04 7.41
C SER A 18 9.53 -2.54 8.22
N THR A 19 10.75 -2.76 7.73
CA THR A 19 12.00 -2.28 8.32
C THR A 19 11.81 -0.87 8.87
N VAL A 20 11.78 -0.76 10.21
CA VAL A 20 11.40 0.46 10.95
C VAL A 20 12.20 1.66 10.44
N ILE A 21 13.45 1.42 10.09
CA ILE A 21 14.39 2.38 9.52
C ILE A 21 13.88 2.96 8.19
N GLY A 22 13.56 2.13 7.19
CA GLY A 22 13.13 2.61 5.87
C GLY A 22 11.86 3.45 5.93
N LYS A 23 10.88 3.07 6.76
CA LYS A 23 9.60 3.80 6.90
C LYS A 23 9.72 5.14 7.64
N VAL A 24 10.53 5.19 8.70
CA VAL A 24 10.80 6.44 9.41
C VAL A 24 11.49 7.43 8.47
N TRP A 25 12.54 6.99 7.78
CA TRP A 25 13.26 7.84 6.82
C TRP A 25 12.39 8.27 5.64
N LEU A 26 11.55 7.39 5.08
CA LEU A 26 10.62 7.78 4.03
C LEU A 26 9.60 8.84 4.48
N THR A 27 9.12 8.74 5.72
CA THR A 27 8.16 9.72 6.28
C THR A 27 8.85 11.06 6.56
N VAL A 28 10.04 11.02 7.16
CA VAL A 28 10.86 12.22 7.42
C VAL A 28 11.19 12.92 6.11
N LEU A 29 11.69 12.21 5.09
CA LEU A 29 12.01 12.79 3.79
C LEU A 29 10.78 13.38 3.10
N PHE A 30 9.61 12.74 3.25
CA PHE A 30 8.36 13.25 2.67
C PHE A 30 7.88 14.54 3.35
N VAL A 31 7.82 14.57 4.68
CA VAL A 31 7.48 15.78 5.46
C VAL A 31 8.43 16.92 5.13
N PHE A 32 9.70 16.57 5.04
CA PHE A 32 10.75 17.51 4.76
C PHE A 32 10.65 18.13 3.35
N ARG A 33 10.26 17.35 2.33
CA ARG A 33 9.92 17.90 1.01
C ARG A 33 8.76 18.89 1.05
N ILE A 34 7.70 18.58 1.81
CA ILE A 34 6.56 19.48 1.98
C ILE A 34 7.02 20.79 2.64
N MET A 35 7.88 20.70 3.66
CA MET A 35 8.45 21.87 4.32
C MET A 35 9.23 22.75 3.35
N VAL A 36 10.16 22.17 2.57
CA VAL A 36 10.94 22.90 1.57
C VAL A 36 10.05 23.51 0.50
N LEU A 37 9.01 22.80 0.06
CA LEU A 37 8.07 23.33 -0.91
C LEU A 37 7.32 24.53 -0.34
N HIS A 38 6.85 24.45 0.90
CA HIS A 38 6.14 25.55 1.54
C HIS A 38 7.04 26.78 1.75
N THR A 39 8.26 26.60 2.25
CA THR A 39 9.18 27.71 2.52
C THR A 39 9.81 28.30 1.26
N GLY A 40 10.08 27.45 0.27
CA GLY A 40 10.74 27.83 -0.99
C GLY A 40 9.78 28.37 -2.05
N ALA A 41 8.53 27.89 -2.11
CA ALA A 41 7.59 28.25 -3.17
C ALA A 41 7.39 29.77 -3.28
N GLU A 42 7.13 30.44 -2.17
CA GLU A 42 6.88 31.87 -2.17
C GLU A 42 8.19 32.68 -2.18
N LYS A 43 9.20 32.25 -1.43
CA LYS A 43 10.43 33.04 -1.24
C LYS A 43 11.41 32.98 -2.41
N VAL A 44 11.48 31.84 -3.11
CA VAL A 44 12.51 31.59 -4.13
C VAL A 44 11.91 31.55 -5.54
N TRP A 45 10.64 31.16 -5.66
CA TRP A 45 9.92 31.10 -6.94
C TRP A 45 8.82 32.16 -7.07
N GLY A 46 8.55 32.97 -6.04
CA GLY A 46 7.51 34.00 -6.10
C GLY A 46 7.82 35.12 -7.10
N ASP A 47 9.08 35.46 -7.27
CA ASP A 47 9.63 36.46 -8.20
C ASP A 47 10.12 35.83 -9.53
N GLU A 48 9.84 34.55 -9.78
CA GLU A 48 10.39 33.83 -10.95
C GLU A 48 9.98 34.48 -12.28
N LYS A 49 8.76 35.02 -12.38
CA LYS A 49 8.26 35.70 -13.58
C LYS A 49 8.61 37.19 -13.59
N SER A 50 8.55 37.89 -12.46
CA SER A 50 8.78 39.34 -12.39
C SER A 50 10.24 39.71 -12.63
N ASP A 51 11.17 38.84 -12.20
CA ASP A 51 12.60 39.09 -12.25
C ASP A 51 13.27 38.29 -13.38
N PHE A 52 12.49 37.78 -14.33
CA PHE A 52 12.98 37.16 -15.56
C PHE A 52 13.16 38.24 -16.62
N VAL A 53 14.39 38.72 -16.82
CA VAL A 53 14.66 39.89 -17.67
C VAL A 53 15.31 39.47 -18.97
N CYS A 54 14.76 39.89 -20.10
CA CYS A 54 15.37 39.71 -21.42
C CYS A 54 15.99 41.01 -21.95
N ASN A 55 17.17 40.93 -22.58
CA ASN A 55 17.85 42.08 -23.19
C ASN A 55 17.18 42.49 -24.52
N THR A 56 15.98 43.06 -24.43
CA THR A 56 15.17 43.52 -25.57
C THR A 56 14.16 44.56 -25.13
N GLN A 57 13.80 45.48 -26.02
CA GLN A 57 12.69 46.43 -25.82
C GLN A 57 11.40 45.95 -26.48
N GLN A 58 11.41 44.77 -27.10
CA GLN A 58 10.25 44.24 -27.82
C GLN A 58 9.16 43.78 -26.83
N PRO A 59 7.94 44.37 -26.89
CA PRO A 59 6.86 43.97 -26.00
C PRO A 59 6.46 42.51 -26.26
N GLY A 60 6.22 41.78 -25.18
CA GLY A 60 5.78 40.38 -25.21
C GLY A 60 6.88 39.34 -25.41
N CYS A 61 8.10 39.73 -25.81
CA CYS A 61 9.22 38.79 -25.96
C CYS A 61 9.58 38.09 -24.63
N GLU A 62 9.64 38.84 -23.53
CA GLU A 62 9.90 38.28 -22.20
C GLU A 62 8.87 37.22 -21.79
N ASN A 63 7.59 37.48 -22.03
CA ASN A 63 6.51 36.55 -21.71
C ASN A 63 6.62 35.21 -22.45
N VAL A 64 6.92 35.24 -23.75
CA VAL A 64 7.04 34.00 -24.56
C VAL A 64 8.32 33.24 -24.27
N CYS A 65 9.40 33.94 -23.90
CA CYS A 65 10.67 33.34 -23.55
C CYS A 65 10.61 32.71 -22.16
N TYR A 66 9.92 33.33 -21.21
CA TYR A 66 9.63 32.75 -19.90
C TYR A 66 8.85 31.44 -20.04
N ASP A 67 7.77 31.44 -20.82
CA ASP A 67 6.95 30.26 -21.09
C ASP A 67 7.75 29.12 -21.74
N LEU A 68 8.69 29.45 -22.64
CA LEU A 68 9.54 28.45 -23.30
C LEU A 68 10.63 27.89 -22.36
N ALA A 69 11.21 28.75 -21.50
CA ALA A 69 12.21 28.35 -20.53
C ALA A 69 11.60 27.50 -19.39
N PHE A 70 10.38 27.84 -18.97
CA PHE A 70 9.69 27.24 -17.84
C PHE A 70 8.24 26.90 -18.18
N PRO A 71 8.00 25.85 -19.00
CA PRO A 71 6.64 25.44 -19.38
C PRO A 71 5.78 25.05 -18.17
N ILE A 72 6.43 24.52 -17.14
CA ILE A 72 5.87 24.36 -15.79
C ILE A 72 6.92 24.85 -14.80
N SER A 73 6.51 25.53 -13.73
CA SER A 73 7.46 25.92 -12.67
C SER A 73 7.84 24.72 -11.82
N HIS A 74 9.06 24.74 -11.28
CA HIS A 74 9.60 23.66 -10.43
C HIS A 74 8.68 23.36 -9.24
N VAL A 75 8.12 24.40 -8.61
CA VAL A 75 7.18 24.28 -7.49
C VAL A 75 5.95 23.47 -7.91
N ARG A 76 5.33 23.81 -9.05
CA ARG A 76 4.15 23.09 -9.56
C ARG A 76 4.49 21.64 -9.89
N PHE A 77 5.65 21.40 -10.49
CA PHE A 77 6.14 20.06 -10.77
C PHE A 77 6.29 19.23 -9.48
N TRP A 78 6.87 19.79 -8.41
CA TRP A 78 7.00 19.10 -7.13
C TRP A 78 5.68 18.89 -6.40
N VAL A 79 4.71 19.81 -6.52
CA VAL A 79 3.35 19.59 -6.01
C VAL A 79 2.73 18.37 -6.69
N LEU A 80 2.81 18.29 -8.03
CA LEU A 80 2.32 17.13 -8.78
C LEU A 80 3.04 15.85 -8.37
N GLN A 81 4.36 15.89 -8.15
CA GLN A 81 5.14 14.77 -7.65
C GLN A 81 4.64 14.29 -6.28
N ILE A 82 4.45 15.21 -5.32
CA ILE A 82 3.98 14.86 -3.96
C ILE A 82 2.59 14.24 -4.00
N VAL A 83 1.66 14.85 -4.76
CA VAL A 83 0.29 14.33 -4.91
C VAL A 83 0.32 12.93 -5.53
N ALA A 84 1.03 12.76 -6.64
CA ALA A 84 1.15 11.48 -7.32
C ALA A 84 1.78 10.40 -6.44
N LEU A 85 2.81 10.73 -5.65
CA LEU A 85 3.43 9.78 -4.71
C LEU A 85 2.55 9.47 -3.50
N ALA A 86 1.66 10.38 -3.08
CA ALA A 86 0.70 10.14 -2.02
C ALA A 86 -0.45 9.23 -2.47
N THR A 87 -0.87 9.29 -3.75
CA THR A 87 -2.03 8.53 -4.25
C THR A 87 -1.91 7.02 -4.02
N PRO A 88 -0.83 6.31 -4.39
CA PRO A 88 -0.70 4.88 -4.11
C PRO A 88 -0.80 4.55 -2.62
N MET A 89 -0.24 5.39 -1.76
CA MET A 89 -0.24 5.18 -0.31
C MET A 89 -1.66 5.31 0.26
N LEU A 90 -2.42 6.32 -0.18
CA LEU A 90 -3.80 6.51 0.21
C LEU A 90 -4.70 5.37 -0.29
N LEU A 91 -4.50 4.90 -1.53
CA LEU A 91 -5.22 3.75 -2.08
C LEU A 91 -4.92 2.47 -1.30
N TYR A 92 -3.66 2.22 -0.94
CA TYR A 92 -3.28 1.09 -0.10
C TYR A 92 -3.91 1.18 1.29
N LEU A 93 -3.85 2.35 1.93
CA LEU A 93 -4.48 2.56 3.23
C LEU A 93 -5.98 2.33 3.14
N GLY A 94 -6.66 2.90 2.15
CA GLY A 94 -8.10 2.68 1.90
C GLY A 94 -8.43 1.19 1.74
N HIS A 95 -7.62 0.45 0.98
CA HIS A 95 -7.79 -1.01 0.84
C HIS A 95 -7.60 -1.75 2.17
N VAL A 96 -6.58 -1.39 2.98
CA VAL A 96 -6.35 -1.97 4.31
C VAL A 96 -7.56 -1.72 5.21
N LEU A 97 -8.07 -0.49 5.24
CA LEU A 97 -9.23 -0.10 6.05
C LEU A 97 -10.49 -0.85 5.62
N HIS A 98 -10.73 -0.96 4.32
CA HIS A 98 -11.85 -1.70 3.78
C HIS A 98 -11.80 -3.18 4.18
N VAL A 99 -10.63 -3.82 4.06
CA VAL A 99 -10.44 -5.22 4.46
C VAL A 99 -10.67 -5.40 5.97
N ILE A 100 -10.11 -4.52 6.81
CA ILE A 100 -10.30 -4.58 8.27
C ILE A 100 -11.77 -4.40 8.66
N HIS A 101 -12.47 -3.47 8.01
CA HIS A 101 -13.90 -3.23 8.27
C HIS A 101 -14.73 -4.45 7.86
N ALA A 102 -14.47 -5.03 6.69
CA ALA A 102 -15.15 -6.24 6.22
C ALA A 102 -14.94 -7.43 7.18
N GLU A 103 -13.72 -7.62 7.71
CA GLU A 103 -13.45 -8.65 8.71
C GLU A 103 -14.25 -8.45 10.00
N LYS A 104 -14.30 -7.21 10.52
CA LYS A 104 -15.05 -6.91 11.75
C LYS A 104 -16.54 -7.23 11.58
N LYS A 105 -17.13 -6.79 10.46
CA LYS A 105 -18.54 -7.05 10.12
C LYS A 105 -18.83 -8.55 10.01
N LEU A 106 -17.92 -9.34 9.44
CA LEU A 106 -18.07 -10.79 9.35
C LEU A 106 -17.99 -11.47 10.72
N LYS A 107 -17.05 -11.05 11.58
CA LYS A 107 -16.93 -11.58 12.95
C LYS A 107 -18.17 -11.28 13.80
N GLU A 108 -18.77 -10.11 13.66
CA GLU A 108 -20.01 -9.77 14.35
C GLU A 108 -21.18 -10.63 13.90
N LYS A 109 -21.31 -10.89 12.58
CA LYS A 109 -22.34 -11.83 12.06
C LYS A 109 -22.15 -13.24 12.60
N MET A 110 -20.91 -13.75 12.61
CA MET A 110 -20.59 -15.07 13.16
C MET A 110 -20.88 -15.18 14.66
N LYS A 111 -20.60 -14.13 15.44
CA LYS A 111 -20.96 -14.09 16.88
C LYS A 111 -22.47 -14.11 17.09
N LYS A 112 -23.23 -13.36 16.27
CA LYS A 112 -24.71 -13.36 16.33
C LYS A 112 -25.28 -14.73 15.98
N GLN A 113 -24.75 -15.41 14.97
CA GLN A 113 -25.16 -16.78 14.61
C GLN A 113 -24.80 -17.81 15.67
N ALA A 114 -23.62 -17.70 16.30
CA ALA A 114 -23.22 -18.59 17.39
C ALA A 114 -24.08 -18.41 18.65
N ALA A 115 -24.58 -17.19 18.91
CA ALA A 115 -25.50 -16.92 20.02
C ALA A 115 -26.94 -17.42 19.77
N LEU A 116 -27.32 -17.68 18.51
CA LEU A 116 -28.65 -18.18 18.13
C LEU A 116 -28.75 -19.73 18.17
N GLY A 117 -27.67 -20.43 18.51
CA GLY A 117 -27.71 -21.86 18.86
C GLY A 117 -28.02 -22.84 17.71
N ASP A 118 -27.81 -22.46 16.45
CA ASP A 118 -28.08 -23.35 15.31
C ASP A 118 -26.89 -24.32 15.03
N PRO A 119 -27.04 -25.64 15.24
CA PRO A 119 -25.97 -26.63 15.06
C PRO A 119 -25.43 -26.71 13.62
N ALA A 120 -26.17 -26.24 12.61
CA ALA A 120 -25.71 -26.17 11.23
C ALA A 120 -24.64 -25.08 10.99
N GLY A 121 -24.64 -24.01 11.80
CA GLY A 121 -23.68 -22.91 11.70
C GLY A 121 -22.25 -23.27 12.15
N LEU A 122 -22.13 -24.27 13.03
CA LEU A 122 -20.86 -24.70 13.62
C LEU A 122 -20.01 -25.50 12.62
N PHE A 123 -20.64 -26.23 11.69
CA PHE A 123 -19.96 -26.96 10.63
C PHE A 123 -19.31 -26.02 9.59
N PHE A 124 -20.02 -24.95 9.18
CA PHE A 124 -19.48 -23.92 8.27
C PHE A 124 -18.39 -23.04 8.93
N GLN A 125 -18.39 -22.98 10.26
CA GLN A 125 -17.37 -22.30 11.07
C GLN A 125 -15.99 -22.95 10.96
N SER A 126 -15.93 -24.27 10.70
CA SER A 126 -14.68 -25.01 10.51
C SER A 126 -14.15 -24.95 9.07
N ALA A 127 -15.06 -24.85 8.08
CA ALA A 127 -14.73 -24.82 6.66
C ALA A 127 -14.35 -23.43 6.15
N SER A 128 -15.00 -22.37 6.63
CA SER A 128 -14.69 -21.00 6.22
C SER A 128 -13.59 -20.41 7.11
N LYS A 129 -12.32 -20.73 6.82
CA LYS A 129 -11.16 -20.04 7.41
C LYS A 129 -11.24 -18.55 7.06
N VAL A 130 -11.87 -17.76 7.91
CA VAL A 130 -11.79 -16.30 7.84
C VAL A 130 -10.30 -15.96 7.92
N PRO A 131 -9.70 -15.33 6.88
CA PRO A 131 -8.32 -14.89 6.99
C PRO A 131 -8.25 -13.98 8.21
N LYS A 132 -7.36 -14.28 9.17
CA LYS A 132 -7.07 -13.40 10.30
C LYS A 132 -5.96 -12.46 9.87
N TYR A 133 -6.28 -11.28 9.35
CA TYR A 133 -5.28 -10.24 9.13
C TYR A 133 -4.89 -9.56 10.46
N ILE A 134 -5.75 -9.58 11.49
CA ILE A 134 -5.45 -9.05 12.84
C ILE A 134 -5.13 -10.21 13.80
N LYS A 135 -3.90 -10.25 14.35
CA LYS A 135 -3.54 -11.14 15.48
C LYS A 135 -4.22 -10.67 16.77
N SER A 136 -4.44 -11.56 17.74
CA SER A 136 -4.99 -11.22 19.08
C SER A 136 -4.19 -10.12 19.81
N SER A 137 -2.92 -9.94 19.45
CA SER A 137 -2.03 -8.85 19.90
C SER A 137 -2.32 -7.48 19.25
N GLY A 138 -3.34 -7.34 18.39
CA GLY A 138 -3.66 -6.09 17.69
C GLY A 138 -2.74 -5.77 16.50
N ARG A 139 -1.79 -6.64 16.13
CA ARG A 139 -0.87 -6.46 15.00
C ARG A 139 -1.45 -6.96 13.67
N VAL A 140 -1.22 -6.21 12.59
CA VAL A 140 -1.73 -6.49 11.23
C VAL A 140 -0.74 -7.40 10.48
N SER A 141 -1.06 -8.69 10.40
CA SER A 141 -0.31 -9.67 9.63
C SER A 141 -0.48 -9.44 8.12
N ILE A 142 0.54 -8.86 7.47
CA ILE A 142 0.61 -8.77 6.00
C ILE A 142 0.75 -10.17 5.41
N ARG A 143 -0.35 -10.76 4.93
CA ARG A 143 -0.36 -12.09 4.29
C ARG A 143 -1.32 -12.11 3.10
N GLY A 144 -1.04 -12.95 2.10
CA GLY A 144 -1.94 -13.18 0.96
C GLY A 144 -2.30 -11.90 0.18
N ARG A 145 -3.58 -11.56 0.12
CA ARG A 145 -4.11 -10.41 -0.64
C ARG A 145 -3.53 -9.07 -0.18
N LEU A 146 -3.28 -8.91 1.13
CA LEU A 146 -2.75 -7.66 1.68
C LEU A 146 -1.29 -7.43 1.30
N LEU A 147 -0.49 -8.51 1.22
CA LEU A 147 0.88 -8.46 0.72
C LEU A 147 0.91 -8.04 -0.75
N ARG A 148 0.01 -8.59 -1.57
CA ARG A 148 -0.09 -8.22 -3.00
C ARG A 148 -0.42 -6.75 -3.18
N SER A 149 -1.41 -6.22 -2.45
CA SER A 149 -1.75 -4.79 -2.52
C SER A 149 -0.59 -3.91 -2.04
N TYR A 150 0.15 -4.36 -1.04
CA TYR A 150 1.31 -3.64 -0.51
C TYR A 150 2.47 -3.57 -1.51
N VAL A 151 2.80 -4.70 -2.17
CA VAL A 151 3.81 -4.76 -3.23
C VAL A 151 3.40 -3.92 -4.43
N LEU A 152 2.14 -3.97 -4.85
CA LEU A 152 1.63 -3.15 -5.96
C LEU A 152 1.75 -1.65 -5.65
N HIS A 153 1.40 -1.23 -4.43
CA HIS A 153 1.59 0.13 -3.95
C HIS A 153 3.06 0.56 -3.99
N LEU A 154 3.97 -0.30 -3.50
CA LEU A 154 5.40 -0.01 -3.47
C LEU A 154 5.99 0.10 -4.89
N LEU A 155 5.59 -0.80 -5.79
CA LEU A 155 5.97 -0.76 -7.20
C LEU A 155 5.47 0.52 -7.89
N ALA A 156 4.19 0.88 -7.70
CA ALA A 156 3.63 2.11 -8.25
C ALA A 156 4.41 3.33 -7.75
N LYS A 157 4.77 3.38 -6.46
CA LYS A 157 5.60 4.44 -5.89
C LYS A 157 6.97 4.52 -6.56
N ILE A 158 7.67 3.40 -6.72
CA ILE A 158 8.99 3.34 -7.36
C ILE A 158 8.91 3.84 -8.81
N VAL A 159 7.92 3.37 -9.58
CA VAL A 159 7.72 3.80 -10.98
C VAL A 159 7.44 5.29 -11.07
N LEU A 160 6.56 5.82 -10.21
CA LEU A 160 6.26 7.25 -10.17
C LEU A 160 7.50 8.07 -9.79
N GLU A 161 8.25 7.66 -8.76
CA GLU A 161 9.46 8.38 -8.34
C GLU A 161 10.51 8.41 -9.47
N VAL A 162 10.73 7.30 -10.18
CA VAL A 162 11.62 7.25 -11.35
C VAL A 162 11.11 8.18 -12.46
N LEU A 163 9.80 8.17 -12.73
CA LEU A 163 9.20 9.03 -13.75
C LEU A 163 9.40 10.51 -13.43
N PHE A 164 9.19 10.93 -12.17
CA PHE A 164 9.41 12.32 -11.78
C PHE A 164 10.90 12.71 -11.76
N ILE A 165 11.80 11.82 -11.36
CA ILE A 165 13.26 12.07 -11.44
C ILE A 165 13.68 12.23 -12.91
N ALA A 166 13.24 11.33 -13.79
CA ALA A 166 13.52 11.42 -15.21
C ALA A 166 12.89 12.67 -15.84
N GLY A 167 11.64 12.99 -15.47
CA GLY A 167 10.93 14.19 -15.92
C GLY A 167 11.65 15.47 -15.52
N GLN A 168 12.13 15.59 -14.27
CA GLN A 168 12.93 16.73 -13.81
C GLN A 168 14.19 16.88 -14.66
N TYR A 169 14.91 15.78 -14.89
CA TYR A 169 16.13 15.79 -15.69
C TYR A 169 15.87 16.19 -17.15
N LEU A 170 14.82 15.65 -17.77
CA LEU A 170 14.48 15.92 -19.17
C LEU A 170 13.93 17.34 -19.39
N LEU A 171 13.17 17.89 -18.43
CA LEU A 171 12.58 19.23 -18.55
C LEU A 171 13.56 20.34 -18.17
N TYR A 172 14.35 20.16 -17.11
CA TYR A 172 15.15 21.25 -16.52
C TYR A 172 16.64 20.94 -16.40
N GLY A 173 17.03 19.67 -16.51
CA GLY A 173 18.39 19.23 -16.19
C GLY A 173 18.67 19.23 -14.67
N PHE A 174 19.96 19.26 -14.32
CA PHE A 174 20.41 19.24 -12.90
C PHE A 174 20.70 20.63 -12.33
N THR A 175 21.01 21.61 -13.19
CA THR A 175 21.44 22.95 -12.77
C THR A 175 20.83 23.99 -13.69
N LEU A 176 20.27 25.04 -13.10
CA LEU A 176 19.76 26.19 -13.85
C LEU A 176 20.93 27.09 -14.28
N GLN A 177 21.04 27.33 -15.58
CA GLN A 177 21.99 28.30 -16.12
C GLN A 177 21.50 29.72 -15.88
N THR A 178 22.40 30.66 -15.60
CA THR A 178 22.01 32.06 -15.35
C THR A 178 21.45 32.76 -16.59
N ARG A 179 21.80 32.27 -17.78
CA ARG A 179 21.43 32.82 -19.10
C ARG A 179 20.64 31.79 -19.90
N TYR A 180 19.50 32.22 -20.43
CA TYR A 180 18.66 31.49 -21.38
C TYR A 180 18.61 32.24 -22.71
N VAL A 181 18.95 31.57 -23.81
CA VAL A 181 18.94 32.18 -25.15
C VAL A 181 17.63 31.85 -25.84
N CYS A 182 16.86 32.87 -26.20
CA CYS A 182 15.51 32.72 -26.76
C CYS A 182 15.41 33.31 -28.17
N SER A 183 14.68 32.64 -29.07
CA SER A 183 14.42 33.10 -30.44
C SER A 183 12.96 32.92 -30.89
N ARG A 184 12.01 32.99 -29.95
CA ARG A 184 10.58 32.76 -30.19
C ARG A 184 9.90 34.07 -30.59
N PHE A 185 8.96 34.03 -31.55
CA PHE A 185 8.15 35.21 -31.88
C PHE A 185 7.38 35.69 -30.62
N PRO A 186 7.33 37.01 -30.30
CA PRO A 186 7.66 38.17 -31.14
C PRO A 186 9.11 38.68 -31.04
N CYS A 187 10.07 37.91 -30.52
CA CYS A 187 11.46 38.38 -30.36
C CYS A 187 12.13 38.67 -31.73
N PRO A 188 12.81 39.83 -31.90
CA PRO A 188 13.34 40.26 -33.20
C PRO A 188 14.58 39.46 -33.65
N HIS A 189 15.33 38.91 -32.71
CA HIS A 189 16.51 38.08 -32.94
C HIS A 189 16.73 37.17 -31.73
N LYS A 190 17.89 36.49 -31.65
CA LYS A 190 18.28 35.73 -30.46
C LYS A 190 18.57 36.69 -29.31
N VAL A 191 17.69 36.71 -28.31
CA VAL A 191 17.83 37.56 -27.12
C VAL A 191 18.35 36.74 -25.94
N ASP A 192 19.10 37.40 -25.08
CA ASP A 192 19.57 36.84 -23.83
C ASP A 192 18.60 37.19 -22.71
N CYS A 193 18.09 36.16 -22.04
CA CYS A 193 17.24 36.29 -20.87
C CYS A 193 17.97 35.78 -19.64
N PHE A 194 17.79 36.48 -18.51
CA PHE A 194 18.47 36.19 -17.25
C PHE A 194 17.46 35.70 -16.23
N LEU A 195 17.82 34.62 -15.54
CA LEU A 195 16.97 33.99 -14.54
C LEU A 195 17.20 34.63 -13.16
N SER A 196 16.12 34.81 -12.40
CA SER A 196 16.21 35.20 -10.99
C SER A 196 16.72 34.05 -10.11
N ARG A 197 17.68 34.35 -9.23
CA ARG A 197 18.24 33.47 -8.19
C ARG A 197 18.61 32.04 -8.68
N PRO A 198 19.38 31.89 -9.77
CA PRO A 198 19.65 30.58 -10.37
C PRO A 198 20.43 29.64 -9.45
N THR A 199 21.32 30.18 -8.60
CA THR A 199 22.09 29.41 -7.61
C THR A 199 21.23 28.89 -6.47
N GLU A 200 20.39 29.74 -5.87
CA GLU A 200 19.45 29.36 -4.80
C GLU A 200 18.47 28.29 -5.29
N LYS A 201 17.88 28.49 -6.48
CA LYS A 201 17.01 27.51 -7.14
C LYS A 201 17.73 26.20 -7.39
N SER A 202 18.96 26.23 -7.92
CA SER A 202 19.74 25.02 -8.19
C SER A 202 20.05 24.23 -6.91
N VAL A 203 20.41 24.90 -5.81
CA VAL A 203 20.65 24.23 -4.51
C VAL A 203 19.40 23.49 -4.04
N ILE A 204 18.23 24.13 -4.10
CA ILE A 204 16.97 23.50 -3.71
C ILE A 204 16.59 22.35 -4.66
N ILE A 205 16.84 22.48 -5.96
CA ILE A 205 16.61 21.39 -6.94
C ILE A 205 17.47 20.17 -6.61
N TRP A 206 18.78 20.36 -6.40
CA TRP A 206 19.69 19.29 -5.99
C TRP A 206 19.22 18.60 -4.72
N PHE A 207 18.75 19.38 -3.78
CA PHE A 207 18.31 18.89 -2.51
C PHE A 207 17.03 18.05 -2.60
N MET A 208 16.04 18.52 -3.37
CA MET A 208 14.83 17.76 -3.68
C MET A 208 15.15 16.48 -4.46
N LEU A 209 16.11 16.55 -5.40
CA LEU A 209 16.58 15.40 -6.18
C LEU A 209 17.28 14.36 -5.30
N VAL A 210 18.17 14.76 -4.39
CA VAL A 210 18.82 13.85 -3.43
C VAL A 210 17.78 13.19 -2.54
N ALA A 211 16.81 13.96 -2.03
CA ALA A 211 15.71 13.39 -1.25
C ALA A 211 14.89 12.37 -2.07
N ALA A 212 14.68 12.59 -3.37
CA ALA A 212 14.04 11.67 -4.32
C ALA A 212 14.87 10.41 -4.58
N ALA A 213 16.17 10.55 -4.79
CA ALA A 213 17.07 9.42 -4.96
C ALA A 213 17.13 8.53 -3.71
N VAL A 214 17.20 9.13 -2.51
CA VAL A 214 17.19 8.39 -1.25
C VAL A 214 15.84 7.70 -1.03
N SER A 215 14.71 8.35 -1.32
CA SER A 215 13.40 7.69 -1.18
C SER A 215 13.24 6.53 -2.16
N LEU A 216 13.74 6.66 -3.39
CA LEU A 216 13.78 5.60 -4.39
C LEU A 216 14.64 4.43 -3.90
N ALA A 217 15.85 4.70 -3.41
CA ALA A 217 16.77 3.69 -2.90
C ALA A 217 16.16 2.91 -1.72
N LEU A 218 15.53 3.61 -0.77
CA LEU A 218 14.83 2.98 0.35
C LEU A 218 13.64 2.13 -0.13
N GLY A 219 12.87 2.62 -1.10
CA GLY A 219 11.77 1.86 -1.70
C GLY A 219 12.24 0.60 -2.43
N LEU A 220 13.34 0.69 -3.18
CA LEU A 220 13.98 -0.46 -3.83
C LEU A 220 14.53 -1.46 -2.81
N ALA A 221 15.21 -0.99 -1.76
CA ALA A 221 15.71 -1.85 -0.69
C ALA A 221 14.57 -2.62 0.00
N GLU A 222 13.45 -1.96 0.27
CA GLU A 222 12.25 -2.58 0.84
C GLU A 222 11.64 -3.62 -0.11
N LEU A 223 11.55 -3.30 -1.41
CA LEU A 223 11.06 -4.24 -2.43
C LEU A 223 11.98 -5.46 -2.54
N LEU A 224 13.30 -5.27 -2.60
CA LEU A 224 14.29 -6.34 -2.66
C LEU A 224 14.26 -7.23 -1.42
N TYR A 225 14.08 -6.63 -0.22
CA TYR A 225 13.92 -7.38 1.02
C TYR A 225 12.69 -8.30 0.98
N LEU A 226 11.54 -7.79 0.49
CA LEU A 226 10.31 -8.58 0.35
C LEU A 226 10.45 -9.68 -0.69
N CYS A 227 11.04 -9.37 -1.84
CA CYS A 227 11.33 -10.35 -2.89
C CYS A 227 12.27 -11.46 -2.38
N GLY A 228 13.36 -11.10 -1.70
CA GLY A 228 14.31 -12.05 -1.13
C GLY A 228 13.66 -12.96 -0.09
N ARG A 229 12.79 -12.42 0.77
CA ARG A 229 12.00 -13.23 1.71
C ARG A 229 11.03 -14.16 1.00
N GLY A 230 10.33 -13.68 -0.02
CA GLY A 230 9.40 -14.49 -0.82
C GLY A 230 10.11 -15.66 -1.52
N VAL A 231 11.28 -15.41 -2.12
CA VAL A 231 12.10 -16.46 -2.74
C VAL A 231 12.56 -17.50 -1.72
N LYS A 232 13.05 -17.08 -0.54
CA LYS A 232 13.45 -18.02 0.52
C LYS A 232 12.29 -18.89 0.99
N GLU A 233 11.11 -18.32 1.19
CA GLU A 233 9.91 -19.08 1.56
C GLU A 233 9.48 -20.04 0.44
N CYS A 234 9.58 -19.65 -0.84
CA CYS A 234 9.30 -20.53 -1.98
C CYS A 234 10.30 -21.68 -2.10
N VAL A 235 11.59 -21.42 -1.90
CA VAL A 235 12.66 -22.43 -1.95
C VAL A 235 12.54 -23.42 -0.79
N ALA A 236 12.29 -22.94 0.43
CA ALA A 236 12.05 -23.81 1.58
C ALA A 236 10.82 -24.71 1.36
N ARG A 237 9.73 -24.17 0.80
CA ARG A 237 8.52 -24.94 0.50
C ARG A 237 8.73 -25.97 -0.62
N ARG A 238 9.58 -25.68 -1.62
CA ARG A 238 10.02 -26.68 -2.61
C ARG A 238 10.82 -27.79 -1.95
N ARG A 239 11.70 -27.46 -1.00
CA ARG A 239 12.55 -28.43 -0.30
C ARG A 239 11.72 -29.43 0.50
N ASP A 240 10.69 -28.97 1.21
CA ASP A 240 9.74 -29.85 1.93
C ASP A 240 8.97 -30.79 0.99
N TYR A 241 8.63 -30.34 -0.23
CA TYR A 241 7.97 -31.18 -1.24
C TYR A 241 8.91 -32.25 -1.82
N THR A 242 10.22 -31.99 -1.89
CA THR A 242 11.23 -32.97 -2.32
C THR A 242 11.69 -33.93 -1.21
N VAL A 243 11.41 -33.64 0.07
CA VAL A 243 11.88 -34.43 1.23
C VAL A 243 10.77 -35.33 1.81
N THR A 244 9.57 -35.37 1.22
CA THR A 244 8.71 -36.54 1.40
C THR A 244 9.17 -37.64 0.43
N PRO A 245 9.96 -38.65 0.86
CA PRO A 245 9.97 -39.90 0.11
C PRO A 245 8.52 -40.37 0.05
N VAL A 246 8.11 -40.85 -1.13
CA VAL A 246 6.94 -41.69 -1.28
C VAL A 246 7.26 -43.00 -0.56
N THR A 247 7.27 -42.97 0.78
CA THR A 247 7.10 -44.19 1.55
C THR A 247 5.60 -44.40 1.55
N PRO A 248 5.06 -45.38 0.81
CA PRO A 248 3.66 -45.74 0.99
C PRO A 248 3.45 -46.00 2.47
N PRO A 249 2.32 -45.57 3.07
CA PRO A 249 2.00 -46.00 4.42
C PRO A 249 2.12 -47.53 4.45
N PRO A 250 2.79 -48.13 5.47
CA PRO A 250 2.69 -49.56 5.65
C PRO A 250 1.20 -49.91 5.69
N PRO A 251 0.76 -51.06 5.13
CA PRO A 251 -0.64 -51.44 5.13
C PRO A 251 -1.07 -51.67 6.57
N ALA A 252 -1.49 -50.61 7.24
CA ALA A 252 -2.20 -50.67 8.50
C ALA A 252 -3.60 -51.14 8.14
N GLU A 253 -3.72 -52.47 8.15
CA GLU A 253 -4.89 -53.26 8.46
C GLU A 253 -6.21 -52.51 8.25
N ARG A 254 -6.88 -52.85 7.15
CA ARG A 254 -8.21 -52.42 6.78
C ARG A 254 -9.20 -52.84 7.89
N ARG A 255 -9.25 -52.09 9.00
CA ARG A 255 -10.43 -52.07 9.88
C ARG A 255 -11.51 -51.35 9.10
N MET A 256 -12.22 -52.16 8.34
CA MET A 256 -13.55 -51.90 7.81
C MET A 256 -14.37 -51.33 8.96
N PHE A 257 -14.48 -50.00 9.02
CA PHE A 257 -15.36 -49.33 9.96
C PHE A 257 -16.76 -49.73 9.55
N ASN A 258 -17.31 -50.67 10.30
CA ASN A 258 -18.54 -51.35 9.98
C ASN A 258 -19.66 -50.32 10.07
N GLY A 259 -20.16 -49.85 8.92
CA GLY A 259 -21.31 -48.95 8.81
C GLY A 259 -22.62 -49.55 9.34
N GLY A 260 -22.57 -50.70 10.03
CA GLY A 260 -23.70 -51.36 10.69
C GLY A 260 -23.90 -50.97 12.15
N GLU A 261 -22.87 -50.50 12.88
CA GLU A 261 -23.03 -50.20 14.33
C GLU A 261 -23.78 -48.88 14.60
N ALA A 262 -23.70 -47.91 13.69
CA ALA A 262 -24.46 -46.66 13.81
C ALA A 262 -25.95 -46.84 13.47
N VAL A 263 -26.29 -47.80 12.60
CA VAL A 263 -27.69 -48.10 12.23
C VAL A 263 -28.35 -48.99 13.29
N GLN A 264 -27.62 -49.96 13.86
CA GLN A 264 -28.13 -50.80 14.94
C GLN A 264 -28.46 -49.99 16.21
N ASN A 265 -27.61 -49.00 16.54
CA ASN A 265 -27.84 -48.11 17.69
C ASN A 265 -28.98 -47.11 17.45
N LEU A 266 -29.29 -46.75 16.19
CA LEU A 266 -30.44 -45.91 15.85
C LEU A 266 -31.75 -46.71 15.93
N VAL A 267 -31.75 -47.96 15.44
CA VAL A 267 -32.93 -48.86 15.49
C VAL A 267 -33.24 -49.30 16.93
N ASN A 268 -32.23 -49.55 17.77
CA ASN A 268 -32.46 -49.89 19.19
C ASN A 268 -33.03 -48.71 19.99
N LEU A 269 -32.62 -47.47 19.70
CA LEU A 269 -33.15 -46.26 20.35
C LEU A 269 -34.59 -45.95 19.92
N GLU A 270 -34.94 -46.29 18.67
CA GLU A 270 -36.30 -46.14 18.13
C GLU A 270 -37.24 -47.25 18.64
N THR A 271 -36.69 -48.43 18.98
CA THR A 271 -37.47 -49.54 19.58
C THR A 271 -37.74 -49.31 21.08
N GLU A 272 -36.82 -48.68 21.83
CA GLU A 272 -37.04 -48.31 23.26
C GLU A 272 -37.99 -47.12 23.47
N ASN A 273 -38.07 -46.20 22.50
CA ASN A 273 -39.03 -45.08 22.54
C ASN A 273 -40.46 -45.49 22.13
N VAL A 274 -40.63 -46.53 21.32
CA VAL A 274 -41.96 -47.07 20.96
C VAL A 274 -42.50 -48.04 22.03
N SER A 275 -41.63 -48.69 22.82
CA SER A 275 -42.07 -49.58 23.92
C SER A 275 -42.46 -48.86 25.21
N SER A 276 -42.17 -47.55 25.34
CA SER A 276 -42.46 -46.76 26.55
C SER A 276 -43.76 -45.96 26.47
N GLU A 277 -44.42 -45.90 25.31
CA GLU A 277 -45.73 -45.24 25.12
C GLU A 277 -46.93 -46.21 25.13
N ASN A 278 -46.73 -47.52 25.34
CA ASN A 278 -47.79 -48.53 25.26
C ASN A 278 -48.05 -49.31 26.57
N ASN A 279 -47.88 -48.68 27.74
CA ASN A 279 -48.34 -49.27 29.00
C ASN A 279 -48.97 -48.24 29.96
N ILE A 280 -50.10 -47.68 29.53
CA ILE A 280 -51.13 -47.15 30.43
C ILE A 280 -52.45 -47.87 30.09
N GLY A 281 -52.87 -48.80 30.95
CA GLY A 281 -54.29 -49.07 31.20
C GLY A 281 -54.84 -50.47 30.92
N GLU A 282 -54.92 -51.29 31.99
CA GLU A 282 -56.05 -52.22 32.31
C GLU A 282 -56.01 -52.39 33.85
N VAL A 283 -56.88 -51.74 34.65
CA VAL A 283 -58.27 -52.05 35.04
C VAL A 283 -58.41 -53.25 36.00
N HIS A 284 -58.88 -52.93 37.23
CA HIS A 284 -59.69 -53.67 38.23
C HIS A 284 -59.58 -55.22 38.30
N ILE A 285 -59.39 -55.83 39.48
CA ILE A 285 -60.30 -55.93 40.64
C ILE A 285 -59.51 -55.98 41.95
#